data_AF-A0A7C5HXD6-F1
#
_entry.id   AF-A0A7C5HXD6-F1
#
_cell.length_a   1.000
_cell.length_b   1.000
_cell.length_c   1.000
_cell.angle_alpha   90.00
_cell.angle_beta   90.00
_cell.angle_gamma   90.00
#
_symmetry.space_group_name_H-M   'P 1'
#
loop_
_entity.id
_entity.type
_entity.pdbx_description
1 polymer ?
#
loop_
_entity_poly.entity_id
_entity_poly.type
_entity_poly.pdbx_seq_one_letter_code
_entity_poly.pdbx_strand_id
1 'polypeptide(L)'
;MKKVNYQKTCSIVLNRLSPRIKDIIERRFGLNGKEKHTLESVGRVYGLTRERIRQIEKDGFLKIKKAKEEFADIYDYFKKVINSFGGYKEENSLLSFLSSESQDFAGIKSKINPDKEKRVKNCILLFLTLSGDFQKISEKDDLRPFWTTDKNCLPLIEQANKKLISFLERRGDVISLEELFKRQKDEISKIINNKKLTKKILESILEISKEIQKSPEGEY
;
A
#
# COMPACT_ATOMS: atom_id res chain seq x y z
N MET A 1 18.19 -4.39 9.69
CA MET A 1 17.25 -5.31 9.02
C MET A 1 17.88 -5.72 7.70
N LYS A 2 17.83 -7.00 7.32
CA LYS A 2 18.37 -7.48 6.05
C LYS A 2 17.53 -6.87 4.92
N LYS A 3 18.16 -6.17 3.96
CA LYS A 3 17.43 -5.65 2.78
C LYS A 3 16.81 -6.84 2.04
N VAL A 4 15.54 -6.75 1.69
CA VAL A 4 14.78 -7.83 1.05
C VAL A 4 14.80 -7.63 -0.47
N ASN A 5 15.00 -8.72 -1.23
CA ASN A 5 14.79 -8.74 -2.67
C ASN A 5 13.40 -9.31 -2.97
N TYR A 6 12.43 -8.44 -3.24
CA TYR A 6 11.03 -8.83 -3.38
C TYR A 6 10.77 -9.68 -4.63
N GLN A 7 11.48 -9.43 -5.73
CA GLN A 7 11.31 -10.20 -6.96
C GLN A 7 11.75 -11.66 -6.78
N LYS A 8 12.91 -11.88 -6.16
CA LYS A 8 13.41 -13.23 -5.85
C LYS A 8 12.44 -13.95 -4.92
N THR A 9 11.99 -13.29 -3.86
CA THR A 9 11.05 -13.89 -2.89
C THR A 9 9.72 -14.23 -3.55
N CYS A 10 9.15 -13.34 -4.37
CA CYS A 10 7.97 -13.62 -5.18
C CYS A 10 8.13 -14.90 -6.01
N SER A 11 9.24 -15.03 -6.74
CA SER A 11 9.48 -16.20 -7.59
C SER A 11 9.53 -17.50 -6.78
N ILE A 12 10.19 -17.49 -5.61
CA ILE A 12 10.23 -18.64 -4.69
C ILE A 12 8.83 -19.02 -4.23
N VAL A 13 8.03 -18.03 -3.82
CA VAL A 13 6.65 -18.23 -3.36
C VAL A 13 5.76 -18.80 -4.46
N LEU A 14 5.82 -18.21 -5.66
CA LEU A 14 4.98 -18.59 -6.80
C LEU A 14 5.31 -20.00 -7.33
N ASN A 15 6.57 -20.45 -7.22
CA ASN A 15 6.98 -21.78 -7.68
C ASN A 15 6.39 -22.93 -6.84
N ARG A 16 5.78 -22.64 -5.70
CA ARG A 16 5.07 -23.64 -4.86
C ARG A 16 3.66 -23.94 -5.34
N LEU A 17 3.16 -23.13 -6.27
CA LEU A 17 1.82 -23.24 -6.80
C LEU A 17 1.80 -24.15 -8.03
N SER A 18 0.66 -24.80 -8.28
CA SER A 18 0.48 -25.49 -9.56
C SER A 18 0.52 -24.48 -10.72
N PRO A 19 0.93 -24.89 -11.94
CA PRO A 19 1.08 -23.97 -13.07
C PRO A 19 -0.14 -23.09 -13.31
N ARG A 20 -1.34 -23.65 -13.18
CA ARG A 20 -2.60 -22.90 -13.32
C ARG A 20 -2.81 -21.83 -12.25
N ILE A 21 -2.56 -22.17 -10.99
CA ILE A 21 -2.74 -21.21 -9.88
C ILE A 21 -1.67 -20.11 -9.95
N LYS A 22 -0.43 -20.51 -10.27
CA LYS A 22 0.68 -19.59 -10.51
C LYS A 22 0.31 -18.58 -11.60
N ASP A 23 -0.17 -19.03 -12.75
CA ASP A 23 -0.54 -18.16 -13.86
C ASP A 23 -1.65 -17.17 -13.50
N ILE A 24 -2.69 -17.65 -12.82
CA ILE A 24 -3.79 -16.82 -12.33
C ILE A 24 -3.28 -15.73 -11.38
N ILE A 25 -2.44 -16.08 -10.39
CA ILE A 25 -1.89 -15.11 -9.45
C ILE A 25 -0.95 -14.13 -10.16
N GLU A 26 -0.12 -14.58 -11.09
CA GLU A 26 0.74 -13.70 -11.87
C GLU A 26 -0.05 -12.66 -12.67
N ARG A 27 -1.16 -13.06 -13.32
CA ARG A 27 -2.06 -12.10 -14.00
C ARG A 27 -2.76 -11.17 -13.04
N ARG A 28 -3.24 -11.66 -11.90
CA ARG A 28 -3.97 -10.85 -10.92
C ARG A 28 -3.13 -9.73 -10.32
N PHE A 29 -1.83 -9.96 -10.18
CA PHE A 29 -0.89 -9.01 -9.57
C PHE A 29 0.07 -8.37 -10.56
N GLY A 30 0.07 -8.77 -11.84
CA GLY A 30 1.00 -8.28 -12.84
C GLY A 30 2.46 -8.69 -12.59
N LEU A 31 2.67 -9.98 -12.27
CA LEU A 31 3.98 -10.54 -11.91
C LEU A 31 4.60 -11.27 -13.11
N ASN A 32 5.92 -11.48 -13.08
CA ASN A 32 6.67 -12.22 -14.11
C ASN A 32 6.40 -11.74 -15.54
N GLY A 33 6.30 -10.41 -15.73
CA GLY A 33 6.08 -9.77 -17.03
C GLY A 33 4.63 -9.76 -17.51
N LYS A 34 3.69 -10.30 -16.73
CA LYS A 34 2.26 -10.25 -17.06
C LYS A 34 1.64 -8.92 -16.68
N GLU A 35 0.61 -8.54 -17.40
CA GLU A 35 -0.22 -7.39 -17.05
C GLU A 35 -1.19 -7.72 -15.92
N LYS A 36 -1.57 -6.69 -15.15
CA LYS A 36 -2.50 -6.81 -14.03
C LYS A 36 -3.93 -6.93 -14.54
N HIS A 37 -4.62 -8.00 -14.17
CA HIS A 37 -5.97 -8.31 -14.62
C HIS A 37 -6.98 -8.34 -13.45
N THR A 38 -8.24 -7.97 -13.73
CA THR A 38 -9.36 -8.20 -12.81
C THR A 38 -9.71 -9.69 -12.72
N LEU A 39 -10.41 -10.12 -11.67
CA LEU A 39 -10.90 -11.49 -11.52
C LEU A 39 -11.74 -11.90 -12.73
N GLU A 40 -12.54 -10.97 -13.24
CA GLU A 40 -13.38 -11.14 -14.41
C GLU A 40 -12.55 -11.27 -15.69
N SER A 41 -11.54 -10.42 -15.89
CA SER A 41 -10.64 -10.53 -17.05
C SER A 41 -9.89 -11.87 -17.07
N VAL A 42 -9.39 -12.33 -15.91
CA VAL A 42 -8.80 -13.66 -15.80
C VAL A 42 -9.85 -14.76 -16.03
N GLY A 43 -11.08 -14.57 -15.54
CA GLY A 43 -12.19 -15.50 -15.77
C GLY A 43 -12.44 -15.73 -17.25
N ARG A 44 -12.50 -14.66 -18.05
CA ARG A 44 -12.63 -14.74 -19.51
C ARG A 44 -11.52 -15.55 -20.17
N VAL A 45 -10.26 -15.35 -19.78
CA VAL A 45 -9.10 -16.10 -20.31
C VAL A 45 -9.21 -17.61 -20.04
N TYR A 46 -9.80 -17.99 -18.91
CA TYR A 46 -9.92 -19.40 -18.49
C TYR A 46 -11.29 -20.03 -18.74
N GLY A 47 -12.24 -19.30 -19.33
CA GLY A 47 -13.63 -19.76 -19.46
C GLY A 47 -14.31 -20.01 -18.12
N LEU A 48 -13.97 -19.23 -17.09
CA LEU A 48 -14.47 -19.37 -15.71
C LEU A 48 -15.19 -18.12 -15.24
N THR A 49 -16.12 -18.30 -14.29
CA THR A 49 -16.76 -17.18 -13.62
C THR A 49 -15.77 -16.43 -12.73
N ARG A 50 -16.07 -15.15 -12.47
CA ARG A 50 -15.34 -14.30 -11.51
C ARG A 50 -15.18 -14.99 -10.15
N GLU A 51 -16.25 -15.61 -9.65
CA GLU A 51 -16.24 -16.29 -8.35
C GLU A 51 -15.33 -17.54 -8.37
N ARG A 52 -15.32 -18.30 -9.46
CA ARG A 52 -14.42 -19.44 -9.57
C ARG A 52 -12.95 -19.01 -9.57
N ILE A 53 -12.60 -17.91 -10.24
CA ILE A 53 -11.25 -17.34 -10.16
C ILE A 53 -10.92 -16.90 -8.73
N ARG A 54 -11.85 -16.25 -8.03
CA ARG A 54 -11.66 -15.83 -6.63
C ARG A 54 -11.38 -17.02 -5.71
N GLN A 55 -12.08 -18.13 -5.90
CA GLN A 55 -11.83 -19.36 -5.16
C GLN A 55 -10.43 -19.91 -5.43
N ILE A 56 -10.02 -20.00 -6.70
CA ILE A 56 -8.69 -20.47 -7.08
C ILE A 56 -7.58 -19.57 -6.52
N GLU A 57 -7.78 -18.25 -6.55
CA GLU A 57 -6.89 -17.26 -5.93
C GLU A 57 -6.76 -17.50 -4.42
N LYS A 58 -7.89 -17.69 -3.73
CA LYS A 58 -7.91 -18.00 -2.29
C LYS A 58 -7.16 -19.31 -1.98
N ASP A 59 -7.36 -20.35 -2.77
CA ASP A 59 -6.64 -21.63 -2.61
C ASP A 59 -5.14 -21.47 -2.81
N GLY A 60 -4.74 -20.64 -3.78
CA GLY A 60 -3.33 -20.26 -3.99
C GLY A 60 -2.76 -19.53 -2.78
N PHE A 61 -3.48 -18.54 -2.24
CA PHE A 61 -3.04 -17.83 -1.04
C PHE A 61 -2.92 -18.74 0.17
N LEU A 62 -3.83 -19.70 0.35
CA LEU A 62 -3.73 -20.70 1.43
C LEU A 62 -2.46 -21.56 1.30
N LYS A 63 -2.09 -21.97 0.08
CA LYS A 63 -0.84 -22.71 -0.16
C LYS A 63 0.39 -21.88 0.16
N ILE A 64 0.40 -20.60 -0.23
CA ILE A 64 1.50 -19.67 0.06
C ILE A 64 1.62 -19.41 1.58
N LYS A 65 0.49 -19.22 2.26
CA LYS A 65 0.44 -18.95 3.71
C LYS A 65 1.01 -20.07 4.57
N LYS A 66 1.05 -21.32 4.09
CA LYS A 66 1.75 -22.42 4.79
C LYS A 66 3.24 -22.15 4.99
N ALA A 67 3.79 -21.22 4.23
CA ALA A 67 5.17 -20.77 4.32
C ALA A 67 5.30 -19.34 4.87
N LYS A 68 4.27 -18.83 5.57
CA LYS A 68 4.26 -17.45 6.10
C LYS A 68 5.49 -17.18 6.96
N GLU A 69 5.93 -18.16 7.75
CA GLU A 69 7.09 -18.05 8.65
C GLU A 69 8.39 -17.75 7.89
N GLU A 70 8.58 -18.29 6.68
CA GLU A 70 9.76 -18.01 5.85
C GLU A 70 9.85 -16.55 5.40
N PHE A 71 8.74 -15.82 5.47
CA PHE A 71 8.63 -14.42 5.05
C PHE A 71 8.18 -13.51 6.20
N ALA A 72 8.27 -13.98 7.45
CA ALA A 72 7.88 -13.21 8.64
C ALA A 72 8.58 -11.85 8.68
N ASP A 73 9.87 -11.80 8.37
CA ASP A 73 10.67 -10.57 8.30
C ASP A 73 10.08 -9.51 7.35
N ILE A 74 9.45 -9.92 6.24
CA ILE A 74 8.79 -9.00 5.30
C ILE A 74 7.55 -8.39 5.94
N TYR A 75 6.73 -9.22 6.58
CA TYR A 75 5.49 -8.78 7.22
C TYR A 75 5.78 -7.89 8.43
N ASP A 76 6.77 -8.25 9.25
CA ASP A 76 7.21 -7.44 10.37
C ASP A 76 7.73 -6.08 9.91
N TYR A 77 8.48 -6.05 8.81
CA TYR A 77 8.93 -4.80 8.22
C TYR A 77 7.77 -3.95 7.71
N PHE A 78 6.85 -4.52 6.92
CA PHE A 78 5.69 -3.79 6.42
C PHE A 78 4.86 -3.21 7.56
N LYS A 79 4.61 -4.01 8.61
CA LYS A 79 3.91 -3.57 9.81
C LYS A 79 4.65 -2.43 10.49
N LYS A 80 5.97 -2.53 10.66
CA LYS A 80 6.80 -1.45 11.22
C LYS A 80 6.72 -0.18 10.38
N VAL A 81 6.81 -0.29 9.06
CA VAL A 81 6.74 0.85 8.13
C VAL A 81 5.37 1.53 8.22
N ILE A 82 4.28 0.79 8.06
CA ILE A 82 2.91 1.33 8.12
C ILE A 82 2.64 1.97 9.49
N ASN A 83 3.04 1.32 10.59
CA ASN A 83 2.88 1.88 11.93
C ASN A 83 3.72 3.15 12.15
N SER A 84 4.86 3.29 11.46
CA SER A 84 5.64 4.54 11.50
C SER A 84 4.92 5.73 10.82
N PHE A 85 3.91 5.45 9.99
CA PHE A 85 3.01 6.44 9.37
C PHE A 85 1.68 6.58 10.13
N GLY A 86 1.55 6.00 11.32
CA GLY A 86 0.33 6.07 12.13
C GLY A 86 -0.63 4.90 11.95
N GLY A 87 -0.21 3.85 11.22
CA GLY A 87 -1.02 2.66 10.99
C GLY A 87 -1.73 2.65 9.64
N TYR A 88 -1.56 3.68 8.82
CA TYR A 88 -2.16 3.80 7.49
C TYR A 88 -1.25 4.59 6.53
N LYS A 89 -1.28 4.26 5.24
CA LYS A 89 -0.52 4.97 4.19
C LYS A 89 -1.18 4.79 2.81
N GLU A 90 -1.25 5.85 2.02
CA GLU A 90 -1.73 5.80 0.62
C GLU A 90 -0.94 4.75 -0.18
N GLU A 91 -1.64 4.01 -1.04
CA GLU A 91 -1.10 2.81 -1.72
C GLU A 91 0.14 3.11 -2.57
N ASN A 92 0.10 4.12 -3.44
CA ASN A 92 1.22 4.43 -4.32
C ASN A 92 2.44 4.93 -3.54
N SER A 93 2.24 5.79 -2.55
CA SER A 93 3.28 6.27 -1.64
C SER A 93 3.90 5.13 -0.84
N LEU A 94 3.08 4.22 -0.29
CA LEU A 94 3.58 3.05 0.43
C LEU A 94 4.39 2.12 -0.47
N LEU A 95 3.87 1.80 -1.66
CA LEU A 95 4.56 0.95 -2.63
C LEU A 95 5.88 1.58 -3.08
N SER A 96 5.90 2.90 -3.29
CA SER A 96 7.12 3.63 -3.66
C SER A 96 8.15 3.63 -2.54
N PHE A 97 7.73 3.87 -1.30
CA PHE A 97 8.61 3.82 -0.12
C PHE A 97 9.21 2.42 0.09
N LEU A 98 8.39 1.37 0.08
CA LEU A 98 8.86 0.00 0.26
C LEU A 98 9.75 -0.46 -0.90
N SER A 99 9.46 0.01 -2.12
CA SER A 99 10.28 -0.24 -3.30
C SER A 99 11.64 0.43 -3.18
N SER A 100 11.71 1.72 -2.82
CA SER A 100 12.99 2.45 -2.72
C SER A 100 13.94 1.86 -1.66
N GLU A 101 13.39 1.29 -0.59
CA GLU A 101 14.16 0.65 0.49
C GLU A 101 14.59 -0.81 0.17
N SER A 102 14.17 -1.35 -0.97
CA SER A 102 14.39 -2.75 -1.34
C SER A 102 15.84 -3.06 -1.78
N GLN A 103 16.25 -4.32 -1.67
CA GLN A 103 17.51 -4.82 -2.23
C GLN A 103 17.43 -5.00 -3.75
N ASP A 104 16.23 -4.96 -4.36
CA ASP A 104 16.05 -5.10 -5.80
C ASP A 104 16.83 -4.04 -6.62
N PHE A 105 17.12 -2.89 -5.99
CA PHE A 105 17.88 -1.78 -6.59
C PHE A 105 19.32 -1.63 -6.05
N ALA A 106 19.82 -2.59 -5.26
CA ALA A 106 21.18 -2.52 -4.73
C ALA A 106 22.22 -2.41 -5.87
N GLY A 107 23.11 -1.42 -5.79
CA GLY A 107 24.16 -1.18 -6.78
C GLY A 107 23.71 -0.39 -8.02
N ILE A 108 22.44 0.02 -8.12
CA ILE A 108 21.98 0.90 -9.21
C ILE A 108 22.39 2.34 -8.89
N LYS A 109 23.31 2.88 -9.70
CA LYS A 109 23.80 4.27 -9.59
C LYS A 109 23.05 5.28 -10.47
N SER A 110 22.18 4.79 -11.36
CA SER A 110 21.40 5.59 -12.32
C SER A 110 19.91 5.62 -11.96
N LYS A 111 19.10 6.38 -12.72
CA LYS A 111 17.64 6.43 -12.57
C LYS A 111 17.07 5.01 -12.66
N ILE A 112 16.27 4.61 -11.67
CA ILE A 112 15.61 3.31 -11.64
C ILE A 112 14.75 3.15 -12.90
N ASN A 113 14.91 2.03 -13.59
CA ASN A 113 14.06 1.67 -14.73
C ASN A 113 12.59 1.54 -14.25
N PRO A 114 11.64 2.30 -14.84
CA PRO A 114 10.23 2.29 -14.41
C PRO A 114 9.56 0.93 -14.43
N ASP A 115 9.88 0.08 -15.41
CA ASP A 115 9.33 -1.28 -15.48
C ASP A 115 9.89 -2.16 -14.37
N LYS A 116 11.17 -1.97 -14.00
CA LYS A 116 11.76 -2.69 -12.87
C LYS A 116 11.09 -2.27 -11.57
N GLU A 117 10.86 -0.97 -11.38
CA GLU A 117 10.12 -0.45 -10.22
C GLU A 117 8.70 -1.00 -10.15
N LYS A 118 7.97 -0.97 -11.26
CA LYS A 118 6.63 -1.55 -11.37
C LYS A 118 6.59 -3.02 -10.97
N ARG A 119 7.56 -3.84 -11.42
CA ARG A 119 7.65 -5.26 -11.02
C ARG A 119 7.89 -5.43 -9.52
N VAL A 120 8.73 -4.61 -8.90
CA VAL A 120 8.97 -4.65 -7.44
C VAL A 120 7.70 -4.25 -6.68
N LYS A 121 7.03 -3.18 -7.09
CA LYS A 121 5.75 -2.73 -6.51
C LYS A 121 4.67 -3.81 -6.59
N ASN A 122 4.56 -4.51 -7.72
CA ASN A 122 3.62 -5.61 -7.88
C ASN A 122 3.90 -6.77 -6.91
N CYS A 123 5.17 -7.06 -6.64
CA CYS A 123 5.56 -8.03 -5.62
C CYS A 123 5.19 -7.60 -4.20
N ILE A 124 5.47 -6.34 -3.85
CA ILE A 124 5.07 -5.77 -2.56
C ILE A 124 3.55 -5.87 -2.37
N LEU A 125 2.77 -5.56 -3.42
CA LEU A 125 1.31 -5.66 -3.41
C LEU A 125 0.83 -7.09 -3.13
N LEU A 126 1.49 -8.11 -3.70
CA LEU A 126 1.19 -9.51 -3.41
C LEU A 126 1.42 -9.81 -1.92
N PHE A 127 2.57 -9.42 -1.35
CA PHE A 127 2.86 -9.65 0.07
C PHE A 127 1.90 -8.91 1.00
N LEU A 128 1.56 -7.65 0.72
CA LEU A 128 0.55 -6.91 1.47
C LEU A 128 -0.80 -7.65 1.50
N THR A 129 -1.18 -8.28 0.38
CA THR A 129 -2.43 -9.03 0.26
C THR A 129 -2.39 -10.39 0.99
N LEU A 130 -1.22 -11.03 1.05
CA LEU A 130 -1.06 -12.37 1.60
C LEU A 130 -1.07 -12.42 3.13
N SER A 131 -0.60 -11.39 3.84
CA SER A 131 -0.37 -11.48 5.29
C SER A 131 -1.65 -11.73 6.09
N GLY A 132 -2.76 -11.12 5.66
CA GLY A 132 -4.00 -10.98 6.43
C GLY A 132 -3.93 -9.93 7.55
N ASP A 133 -2.74 -9.39 7.82
CA ASP A 133 -2.46 -8.39 8.86
C ASP A 133 -2.65 -6.95 8.34
N PHE A 134 -2.75 -6.79 7.02
CA PHE A 134 -2.99 -5.52 6.35
C PHE A 134 -4.34 -5.53 5.64
N GLN A 135 -5.06 -4.43 5.74
CA GLN A 135 -6.30 -4.22 5.04
C GLN A 135 -6.11 -3.12 4.00
N LYS A 136 -6.52 -3.38 2.76
CA LYS A 136 -6.68 -2.33 1.75
C LYS A 136 -8.06 -1.69 1.91
N ILE A 137 -8.07 -0.38 2.10
CA ILE A 137 -9.26 0.42 1.87
C ILE A 137 -9.25 0.81 0.39
N SER A 138 -10.26 0.34 -0.33
CA SER A 138 -10.43 0.69 -1.75
C SER A 138 -10.86 2.14 -1.90
N GLU A 139 -10.72 2.66 -3.10
CA GLU A 139 -11.08 4.04 -3.42
C GLU A 139 -12.47 4.44 -2.90
N LYS A 140 -12.55 5.64 -2.31
CA LYS A 140 -13.78 6.30 -1.85
C LYS A 140 -13.94 7.65 -2.57
N ASP A 141 -15.06 8.32 -2.38
CA ASP A 141 -15.36 9.59 -3.05
C ASP A 141 -14.24 10.62 -2.80
N ASP A 142 -13.85 10.81 -1.54
CA ASP A 142 -12.87 11.84 -1.13
C ASP A 142 -11.48 11.27 -0.79
N LEU A 143 -11.32 9.93 -0.80
CA LEU A 143 -10.10 9.24 -0.35
C LEU A 143 -9.50 8.34 -1.44
N ARG A 144 -8.19 8.47 -1.63
CA ARG A 144 -7.36 7.57 -2.44
C ARG A 144 -7.24 6.20 -1.76
N PRO A 145 -6.99 5.12 -2.51
CA PRO A 145 -6.74 3.80 -1.93
C PRO A 145 -5.57 3.83 -0.95
N PHE A 146 -5.72 3.19 0.20
CA PHE A 146 -4.67 3.13 1.22
C PHE A 146 -4.64 1.78 1.94
N TRP A 147 -3.49 1.47 2.53
CA TRP A 147 -3.28 0.28 3.34
C TRP A 147 -3.24 0.64 4.81
N THR A 148 -3.84 -0.20 5.65
CA THR A 148 -3.91 0.00 7.09
C THR A 148 -3.63 -1.28 7.88
N THR A 149 -3.06 -1.13 9.07
CA THR A 149 -2.99 -2.19 10.11
C THR A 149 -4.16 -2.12 11.09
N ASP A 150 -4.97 -1.06 11.03
CA ASP A 150 -6.14 -0.83 11.89
C ASP A 150 -7.44 -0.87 11.07
N LYS A 151 -8.29 -1.86 11.36
CA LYS A 151 -9.58 -2.06 10.69
C LYS A 151 -10.59 -0.96 10.98
N ASN A 152 -10.40 -0.22 12.07
CA ASN A 152 -11.33 0.80 12.55
C ASN A 152 -10.87 2.23 12.18
N CYS A 153 -9.80 2.37 11.40
CA CYS A 153 -9.25 3.68 11.07
C CYS A 153 -10.14 4.52 10.14
N LEU A 154 -10.97 3.89 9.29
CA LEU A 154 -11.67 4.59 8.20
C LEU A 154 -12.52 5.78 8.68
N PRO A 155 -13.41 5.65 9.68
CA PRO A 155 -14.19 6.79 10.17
C PRO A 155 -13.32 7.92 10.74
N LEU A 156 -12.17 7.58 11.34
CA LEU A 156 -11.24 8.56 11.91
C LEU A 156 -10.50 9.31 10.81
N ILE A 157 -10.09 8.61 9.74
CA ILE A 157 -9.46 9.20 8.56
C ILE A 157 -10.44 10.10 7.81
N GLU A 158 -11.69 9.69 7.64
CA GLU A 158 -12.72 10.52 7.01
C GLU A 158 -12.96 11.81 7.81
N GLN A 159 -13.06 11.72 9.14
CA GLN A 159 -13.21 12.89 10.00
C GLN A 159 -11.97 13.81 9.95
N ALA A 160 -10.77 13.24 10.00
CA ALA A 160 -9.53 14.00 9.92
C ALA A 160 -9.40 14.69 8.56
N ASN A 161 -9.74 13.99 7.47
CA ASN A 161 -9.72 14.53 6.10
C ASN A 161 -10.66 15.73 5.98
N LYS A 162 -11.92 15.59 6.38
CA LYS A 162 -12.90 16.68 6.35
C LYS A 162 -12.45 17.89 7.18
N LYS A 163 -11.87 17.63 8.35
CA LYS A 163 -11.34 18.68 9.22
C LYS A 163 -10.20 19.44 8.54
N LEU A 164 -9.25 18.74 7.94
CA LEU A 164 -8.12 19.34 7.22
C LEU A 164 -8.57 20.12 5.99
N ILE A 165 -9.48 19.58 5.18
CA ILE A 165 -10.08 20.28 4.03
C ILE A 165 -10.72 21.59 4.50
N SER A 166 -11.62 21.54 5.50
CA SER A 166 -12.28 22.73 6.03
C SER A 166 -11.30 23.78 6.59
N PHE A 167 -10.13 23.35 7.07
CA PHE A 167 -9.10 24.26 7.57
C PHE A 167 -8.38 24.95 6.41
N LEU A 168 -8.00 24.20 5.37
CA LEU A 168 -7.31 24.72 4.19
C LEU A 168 -8.23 25.65 3.37
N GLU A 169 -9.49 25.25 3.15
CA GLU A 169 -10.47 26.07 2.43
C GLU A 169 -10.72 27.43 3.11
N ARG A 170 -10.83 27.45 4.44
CA ARG A 170 -10.99 28.71 5.20
C ARG A 170 -9.76 29.61 5.13
N ARG A 171 -8.59 29.02 4.87
CA ARG A 171 -7.33 29.74 4.81
C ARG A 171 -7.15 30.40 3.44
N GLY A 172 -7.38 29.64 2.36
CA GLY A 172 -7.36 30.12 0.98
C GLY A 172 -5.97 30.28 0.35
N ASP A 173 -4.89 29.92 1.05
CA ASP A 173 -3.50 29.92 0.59
C ASP A 173 -2.80 28.59 0.94
N VAL A 174 -1.69 28.31 0.24
CA VAL A 174 -0.84 27.15 0.51
C VAL A 174 -0.19 27.23 1.88
N ILE A 175 0.06 26.07 2.50
CA ILE A 175 0.64 25.97 3.84
C ILE A 175 1.72 24.89 3.90
N SER A 176 2.84 25.19 4.56
CA SER A 176 3.87 24.18 4.83
C SER A 176 3.40 23.11 5.81
N LEU A 177 3.96 21.90 5.71
CA LEU A 177 3.67 20.81 6.64
C LEU A 177 4.01 21.21 8.09
N GLU A 178 5.08 22.00 8.27
CA GLU A 178 5.50 22.57 9.55
C GLU A 178 4.36 23.36 10.21
N GLU A 179 3.81 24.33 9.48
CA GLU A 179 2.83 25.26 9.99
C GLU A 179 1.46 24.57 10.13
N LEU A 180 1.09 23.72 9.18
CA LEU A 180 -0.12 22.90 9.27
C LEU A 180 -0.09 22.01 10.51
N PHE A 181 1.04 21.33 10.75
CA PHE A 181 1.20 20.52 11.94
C PHE A 181 1.08 21.36 13.20
N LYS A 182 1.73 22.53 13.27
CA LYS A 182 1.63 23.42 14.43
C LYS A 182 0.19 23.85 14.72
N ARG A 183 -0.61 24.12 13.69
CA ARG A 183 -1.99 24.62 13.82
C ARG A 183 -3.04 23.53 14.05
N GLN A 184 -2.85 22.34 13.50
CA GLN A 184 -3.88 21.28 13.49
C GLN A 184 -3.54 20.08 14.37
N LYS A 185 -2.34 20.02 14.97
CA LYS A 185 -1.88 18.87 15.76
C LYS A 185 -2.88 18.42 16.82
N ASP A 186 -3.40 19.35 17.64
CA ASP A 186 -4.24 18.98 18.78
C ASP A 186 -5.63 18.49 18.34
N GLU A 187 -6.20 19.11 17.31
CA GLU A 187 -7.50 18.71 16.77
C GLU A 187 -7.41 17.34 16.08
N ILE A 188 -6.40 17.13 15.24
CA ILE A 188 -6.21 15.85 14.55
C ILE A 188 -5.83 14.75 15.54
N SER A 189 -4.96 15.02 16.52
CA SER A 189 -4.57 14.08 17.58
C SER A 189 -5.78 13.54 18.34
N LYS A 190 -6.77 14.40 18.63
CA LYS A 190 -8.05 14.00 19.25
C LYS A 190 -8.87 13.10 18.34
N ILE A 191 -9.01 13.45 17.06
CA ILE A 191 -9.80 12.68 16.08
C ILE A 191 -9.24 11.28 15.92
N ILE A 192 -7.93 11.15 15.65
CA ILE A 192 -7.32 9.84 15.39
C ILE A 192 -6.94 9.08 16.68
N ASN A 193 -7.33 9.60 17.85
CA ASN A 193 -6.99 9.06 19.17
C ASN A 193 -5.49 8.73 19.33
N ASN A 194 -4.61 9.58 18.80
CA ASN A 194 -3.17 9.37 18.81
C ASN A 194 -2.44 10.51 19.51
N LYS A 195 -2.20 10.31 20.82
CA LYS A 195 -1.48 11.26 21.68
C LYS A 195 -0.06 11.58 21.21
N LYS A 196 0.51 10.81 20.29
CA LYS A 196 1.85 10.99 19.72
C LYS A 196 1.79 11.30 18.22
N LEU A 197 0.82 12.11 17.78
CA LEU A 197 0.78 12.61 16.40
C LEU A 197 2.12 13.25 16.03
N THR A 198 2.69 12.82 14.91
CA THR A 198 3.92 13.37 14.32
C THR A 198 3.62 13.96 12.94
N LYS A 199 4.51 14.82 12.42
CA LYS A 199 4.39 15.38 11.06
C LYS A 199 4.22 14.29 10.00
N LYS A 200 4.97 13.19 10.16
CA LYS A 200 4.92 12.02 9.27
C LYS A 200 3.54 11.35 9.25
N ILE A 201 2.84 11.32 10.39
CA ILE A 201 1.47 10.80 10.48
C ILE A 201 0.50 11.76 9.81
N LEU A 202 0.62 13.06 10.08
CA LEU A 202 -0.22 14.07 9.44
C LEU A 202 -0.07 14.04 7.91
N GLU A 203 1.17 14.01 7.41
CA GLU A 203 1.48 13.86 5.99
C GLU A 203 0.86 12.59 5.40
N SER A 204 0.85 11.48 6.15
CA SER A 204 0.16 10.26 5.73
C SER A 204 -1.34 10.46 5.51
N ILE A 205 -2.01 11.25 6.36
CA ILE A 205 -3.44 11.57 6.21
C ILE A 205 -3.65 12.45 4.97
N LEU A 206 -2.81 13.48 4.78
CA LEU A 206 -2.91 14.41 3.64
C LEU A 206 -2.78 13.66 2.31
N GLU A 207 -1.83 12.73 2.20
CA GLU A 207 -1.64 11.96 0.98
C GLU A 207 -2.83 11.04 0.61
N ILE A 208 -3.61 10.60 1.61
CA ILE A 208 -4.81 9.80 1.40
C ILE A 208 -5.94 10.66 0.81
N SER A 209 -5.95 11.97 1.06
CA SER A 209 -6.95 12.87 0.50
C SER A 209 -6.87 12.96 -1.03
N LYS A 210 -8.01 13.01 -1.70
CA LYS A 210 -8.10 13.37 -3.12
C LYS A 210 -8.11 14.88 -3.34
N GLU A 211 -8.64 15.61 -2.37
CA GLU A 211 -8.88 17.06 -2.46
C GLU A 211 -7.65 17.87 -2.04
N ILE A 212 -6.81 17.31 -1.18
CA ILE A 212 -5.56 17.95 -0.75
C ILE A 212 -4.43 17.50 -1.68
N GLN A 213 -3.70 18.46 -2.24
CA GLN A 213 -2.56 18.22 -3.13
C GLN A 213 -1.29 18.79 -2.53
N LYS A 214 -0.16 18.14 -2.80
CA LYS A 214 1.16 18.64 -2.42
C LYS A 214 1.77 19.38 -3.60
N SER A 215 2.13 20.63 -3.41
CA SER A 215 2.86 21.44 -4.39
C SER A 215 4.29 20.91 -4.61
N PRO A 216 4.96 21.28 -5.72
CA PRO A 216 6.37 20.99 -5.95
C PRO A 216 7.30 21.47 -4.82
N GLU A 217 6.93 22.58 -4.16
CA GLU A 217 7.65 23.18 -3.04
C GLU A 217 7.42 22.42 -1.71
N GLY A 218 6.51 21.45 -1.71
CA GLY A 218 6.20 20.60 -0.57
C GLY A 218 5.13 21.13 0.38
N GLU A 219 4.43 22.19 -0.03
CA GLU A 219 3.29 22.81 0.66
C GLU A 219 1.96 22.19 0.23
N TYR A 220 0.90 22.39 1.03
CA TYR A 220 -0.43 21.81 0.87
C TYR A 220 -1.53 22.87 0.75
#